data_AF-A0AAV7ZIC2-F1
#
_entry.id   AF-A0AAV7ZIC2-F1
#
_cell.length_a   1.000
_cell.length_b   1.000
_cell.length_c   1.000
_cell.angle_alpha   90.00
_cell.angle_beta   90.00
_cell.angle_gamma   90.00
#
_symmetry.space_group_name_H-M   'P 1'
#
loop_
_entity.id
_entity.type
_entity.pdbx_description
1 polymer ?
#
loop_
_entity_poly.entity_id
_entity_poly.type
_entity_poly.pdbx_seq_one_letter_code
_entity_poly.pdbx_strand_id
1 'polypeptide(L)'
;MTFSAVNLQNKLEQIDSSQSTIETLSRYIIFYRMNYEVITDIIIKSLFKSDKSKKIPFLYLLNDILQNERRKSTNFANCFKPKISQIVEHIALTDQGSIHRVQRTLQIWIDRKIYPQEFIVGLIHSIENSSKSQQGGRTTQKMDHQNSISHSNEKDNQKKHSHDQQQKFQKETKQQPQQGGGEELNKEPEEFVYSGQFAIDDLIEDLNEINNLIYDVKGFDKKNNEQNQVMSQIKKGDLEKQVATANQDYIPVCQRLVNVKVEFLEKFRKNLNSELELRSKLGELIQNLNKKLREELYKKQKIRALCENQLIGLTDLKERISEKINQRKRNYENNIQTNQENEKNRKFNVYKK
;
A
#
# COMPACT_ATOMS: atom_id res chain seq x y z
N MET A 1 1.90 -23.66 3.04
CA MET A 1 3.31 -23.67 2.57
C MET A 1 3.97 -22.34 2.93
N THR A 2 5.25 -22.34 3.29
CA THR A 2 6.00 -21.14 3.68
C THR A 2 6.66 -20.48 2.47
N PHE A 3 6.74 -19.15 2.46
CA PHE A 3 7.48 -18.41 1.44
C PHE A 3 8.99 -18.72 1.51
N SER A 4 9.64 -18.88 0.35
CA SER A 4 11.09 -19.05 0.25
C SER A 4 11.67 -18.02 -0.73
N ALA A 5 12.57 -17.16 -0.21
CA ALA A 5 13.26 -16.14 -0.99
C ALA A 5 14.13 -16.74 -2.10
N VAL A 6 14.83 -17.84 -1.81
CA VAL A 6 15.69 -18.55 -2.77
C VAL A 6 14.85 -19.12 -3.92
N ASN A 7 13.68 -19.69 -3.62
CA ASN A 7 12.79 -20.21 -4.66
C ASN A 7 12.27 -19.09 -5.58
N LEU A 8 11.93 -17.93 -5.02
CA LEU A 8 11.53 -16.77 -5.81
C LEU A 8 12.70 -16.30 -6.69
N GLN A 9 13.91 -16.22 -6.15
CA GLN A 9 15.09 -15.81 -6.91
C GLN A 9 15.36 -16.74 -8.10
N ASN A 10 15.36 -18.06 -7.88
CA ASN A 10 15.55 -19.05 -8.94
C ASN A 10 14.48 -18.93 -10.05
N LYS A 11 13.22 -18.65 -9.67
CA LYS A 11 12.13 -18.41 -10.63
C LYS A 11 12.34 -17.11 -11.42
N LEU A 12 12.80 -16.04 -10.77
CA LEU A 12 13.11 -14.76 -11.43
C LEU A 12 14.34 -14.86 -12.34
N GLU A 13 15.30 -15.73 -12.02
CA GLU A 13 16.46 -15.99 -12.89
C GLU A 13 16.05 -16.70 -14.19
N GLN A 14 14.97 -17.48 -14.18
CA GLN A 14 14.44 -18.19 -15.36
C GLN A 14 13.33 -17.43 -16.09
N ILE A 15 13.09 -16.16 -15.74
CA ILE A 15 12.03 -15.37 -16.37
C ILE A 15 12.28 -15.17 -17.87
N ASP A 16 11.23 -15.36 -18.66
CA ASP A 16 11.20 -15.10 -20.09
C ASP A 16 9.98 -14.23 -20.46
N SER A 17 9.85 -13.88 -21.74
CA SER A 17 8.72 -13.09 -22.23
C SER A 17 7.44 -13.90 -22.47
N SER A 18 7.41 -15.19 -22.08
CA SER A 18 6.23 -16.03 -22.26
C SER A 18 5.14 -15.64 -21.28
N GLN A 19 3.92 -15.47 -21.81
CA GLN A 19 2.75 -15.14 -21.00
C GLN A 19 2.52 -16.17 -19.88
N SER A 20 2.74 -17.46 -20.18
CA SER A 20 2.58 -18.55 -19.19
C SER A 20 3.55 -18.41 -18.02
N THR A 21 4.83 -18.08 -18.30
CA THR A 21 5.86 -17.88 -17.28
C THR A 21 5.53 -16.67 -16.40
N ILE A 22 5.16 -15.55 -17.03
CA ILE A 22 4.80 -14.30 -16.35
C ILE A 22 3.58 -14.50 -15.44
N GLU A 23 2.49 -15.09 -15.96
CA GLU A 23 1.28 -15.34 -15.19
C GLU A 23 1.52 -16.31 -14.03
N THR A 24 2.23 -17.42 -14.28
CA THR A 24 2.51 -18.41 -13.24
C THR A 24 3.34 -17.82 -12.11
N LEU A 25 4.35 -17.02 -12.45
CA LEU A 25 5.20 -16.35 -11.47
C LEU A 25 4.44 -15.26 -10.71
N SER A 26 3.63 -14.47 -11.39
CA SER A 26 2.76 -13.46 -10.79
C SER A 26 1.76 -14.09 -9.81
N ARG A 27 1.07 -15.17 -10.21
CA ARG A 27 0.17 -15.93 -9.31
C ARG A 27 0.91 -16.44 -8.07
N TYR A 28 2.12 -16.97 -8.23
CA TYR A 28 2.96 -17.39 -7.11
C TYR A 28 3.29 -16.22 -6.17
N ILE A 29 3.63 -15.05 -6.71
CA ILE A 29 3.93 -13.84 -5.93
C ILE A 29 2.68 -13.34 -5.18
N ILE A 30 1.54 -13.26 -5.86
CA ILE A 30 0.26 -12.83 -5.28
C ILE A 30 -0.24 -13.80 -4.21
N PHE A 31 0.04 -15.10 -4.36
CA PHE A 31 -0.24 -16.10 -3.33
C PHE A 31 0.52 -15.80 -2.02
N TYR A 32 1.78 -15.35 -2.11
CA TYR A 32 2.61 -14.99 -0.96
C TYR A 32 2.60 -13.49 -0.62
N ARG A 33 1.58 -12.74 -1.05
CA ARG A 33 1.46 -11.27 -0.89
C ARG A 33 1.64 -10.73 0.53
N MET A 34 1.48 -11.54 1.58
CA MET A 34 1.79 -11.12 2.96
C MET A 34 3.27 -10.77 3.16
N ASN A 35 4.16 -11.24 2.30
CA ASN A 35 5.59 -10.95 2.31
C ASN A 35 5.98 -9.88 1.27
N TYR A 36 5.04 -8.98 0.94
CA TYR A 36 5.19 -8.02 -0.16
C TYR A 36 6.49 -7.21 -0.07
N GLU A 37 6.92 -6.76 1.11
CA GLU A 37 8.16 -5.99 1.31
C GLU A 37 9.40 -6.78 0.84
N VAL A 38 9.54 -8.01 1.35
CA VAL A 38 10.66 -8.89 1.01
C VAL A 38 10.63 -9.29 -0.46
N ILE A 39 9.44 -9.57 -1.00
CA ILE A 39 9.25 -9.94 -2.40
C ILE A 39 9.62 -8.77 -3.32
N THR A 40 9.15 -7.56 -3.03
CA THR A 40 9.48 -6.35 -3.78
C THR A 40 10.99 -6.12 -3.81
N ASP A 41 11.66 -6.23 -2.66
CA ASP A 41 13.12 -6.08 -2.59
C ASP A 41 13.86 -7.11 -3.46
N ILE A 42 13.43 -8.38 -3.45
CA ILE A 42 14.02 -9.43 -4.28
C ILE A 42 13.80 -9.14 -5.76
N ILE A 43 12.58 -8.76 -6.15
CA ILE A 43 12.26 -8.44 -7.55
C ILE A 43 13.12 -7.27 -8.03
N ILE A 44 13.22 -6.19 -7.26
CA ILE A 44 14.01 -5.01 -7.61
C ILE A 44 15.50 -5.39 -7.74
N LYS A 45 16.06 -6.11 -6.77
CA LYS A 45 17.47 -6.55 -6.81
C LYS A 45 17.75 -7.44 -8.02
N SER A 46 16.89 -8.43 -8.28
CA SER A 46 17.01 -9.33 -9.44
C SER A 46 16.87 -8.57 -10.75
N LEU A 47 15.95 -7.61 -10.83
CA LEU A 47 15.74 -6.76 -12.01
C LEU A 47 16.97 -5.93 -12.33
N PHE A 48 17.62 -5.30 -11.35
CA PHE A 48 18.84 -4.52 -11.61
C PHE A 48 20.03 -5.42 -11.98
N LYS A 49 20.14 -6.60 -11.36
CA LYS A 49 21.24 -7.55 -11.61
C LYS A 49 21.11 -8.31 -12.95
N SER A 50 19.90 -8.47 -13.48
CA SER A 50 19.66 -9.31 -14.67
C SER A 50 20.28 -8.75 -15.96
N ASP A 51 20.43 -9.61 -16.95
CA ASP A 51 20.80 -9.20 -18.31
C ASP A 51 19.72 -8.33 -18.97
N LYS A 52 20.12 -7.62 -20.03
CA LYS A 52 19.26 -6.75 -20.84
C LYS A 52 18.02 -7.48 -21.39
N SER A 53 18.16 -8.73 -21.81
CA SER A 53 17.07 -9.55 -22.37
C SER A 53 15.92 -9.80 -21.38
N LYS A 54 16.18 -9.75 -20.07
CA LYS A 54 15.18 -10.01 -19.03
C LYS A 54 14.43 -8.75 -18.57
N LYS A 55 14.89 -7.55 -18.93
CA LYS A 55 14.33 -6.27 -18.43
C LYS A 55 12.86 -6.08 -18.81
N ILE A 56 12.49 -6.40 -20.06
CA ILE A 56 11.11 -6.35 -20.52
C ILE A 56 10.23 -7.44 -19.88
N PRO A 57 10.65 -8.71 -19.80
CA PRO A 57 9.95 -9.71 -18.97
C PRO A 57 9.68 -9.27 -17.54
N PHE A 58 10.66 -8.64 -16.87
CA PHE A 58 10.48 -8.05 -15.54
C PHE A 58 9.43 -6.93 -15.53
N LEU A 59 9.42 -6.05 -16.52
CA LEU A 59 8.39 -5.02 -16.66
C LEU A 59 6.99 -5.64 -16.75
N TYR A 60 6.83 -6.69 -17.55
CA TYR A 60 5.56 -7.39 -17.71
C TYR A 60 5.13 -8.11 -16.44
N LEU A 61 6.07 -8.70 -15.70
CA LEU A 61 5.80 -9.26 -14.38
C LEU A 61 5.35 -8.19 -13.38
N LEU A 62 6.04 -7.05 -13.31
CA LEU A 62 5.62 -5.93 -12.46
C LEU A 62 4.23 -5.44 -12.83
N ASN A 63 3.96 -5.31 -14.12
CA ASN A 63 2.65 -4.93 -14.61
C ASN A 63 1.56 -5.92 -14.18
N ASP A 64 1.80 -7.22 -14.34
CA ASP A 64 0.83 -8.25 -13.97
C ASP A 64 0.58 -8.29 -12.45
N ILE A 65 1.64 -8.18 -11.63
CA ILE A 65 1.53 -8.11 -10.16
C ILE A 65 0.71 -6.88 -9.74
N LEU A 66 1.04 -5.70 -10.25
CA LEU A 66 0.38 -4.45 -9.87
C LEU A 66 -1.09 -4.40 -10.32
N GLN A 67 -1.43 -5.07 -11.42
CA GLN A 67 -2.80 -5.15 -11.92
C GLN A 67 -3.64 -6.21 -11.19
N ASN A 68 -3.03 -7.33 -10.84
CA ASN A 68 -3.72 -8.50 -10.27
C ASN A 68 -3.62 -8.57 -8.73
N GLU A 69 -2.78 -7.76 -8.10
CA GLU A 69 -2.86 -7.53 -6.66
C GLU A 69 -4.28 -7.05 -6.32
N ARG A 70 -4.90 -7.63 -5.29
CA ARG A 70 -6.26 -7.29 -4.89
C ARG A 70 -6.32 -5.77 -4.65
N ARG A 71 -7.18 -5.05 -5.40
CA ARG A 71 -7.35 -3.57 -5.37
C ARG A 71 -7.46 -2.94 -3.97
N LYS A 72 -7.80 -3.72 -2.94
CA LYS A 72 -7.98 -3.28 -1.54
C LYS A 72 -6.68 -3.17 -0.74
N SER A 73 -5.61 -3.83 -1.17
CA SER A 73 -4.28 -3.70 -0.57
C SER A 73 -3.32 -3.27 -1.67
N THR A 74 -3.03 -1.98 -1.78
CA THR A 74 -2.02 -1.44 -2.70
C THR A 74 -0.61 -1.66 -2.15
N ASN A 75 -0.32 -2.82 -1.56
CA ASN A 75 0.90 -3.05 -0.81
C ASN A 75 2.10 -3.14 -1.76
N PHE A 76 2.00 -3.90 -2.85
CA PHE A 76 3.05 -3.91 -3.87
C PHE A 76 3.18 -2.54 -4.52
N ALA A 77 2.07 -1.89 -4.90
CA ALA A 77 2.12 -0.55 -5.50
C ALA A 77 2.83 0.47 -4.59
N ASN A 78 2.54 0.47 -3.29
CA ASN A 78 3.19 1.37 -2.34
C ASN A 78 4.68 1.06 -2.14
N CYS A 79 5.07 -0.22 -2.15
CA CYS A 79 6.47 -0.62 -2.03
C CYS A 79 7.29 -0.34 -3.30
N PHE A 80 6.69 -0.46 -4.49
CA PHE A 80 7.37 -0.15 -5.75
C PHE A 80 7.48 1.35 -6.00
N LYS A 81 6.49 2.16 -5.57
CA LYS A 81 6.41 3.61 -5.85
C LYS A 81 7.71 4.38 -5.60
N PRO A 82 8.46 4.20 -4.48
CA PRO A 82 9.71 4.93 -4.24
C PRO A 82 10.84 4.59 -5.22
N LYS A 83 10.79 3.41 -5.84
CA LYS A 83 11.82 2.91 -6.78
C LYS A 83 11.37 2.89 -8.23
N ILE A 84 10.10 3.15 -8.49
CA ILE A 84 9.51 2.98 -9.82
C ILE A 84 10.19 3.86 -10.88
N SER A 85 10.56 5.10 -10.54
CA SER A 85 11.27 5.99 -11.45
C SER A 85 12.60 5.39 -11.91
N GLN A 86 13.38 4.84 -10.96
CA GLN A 86 14.67 4.20 -11.25
C GLN A 86 14.49 2.92 -12.07
N ILE A 87 13.48 2.11 -11.76
CA ILE A 87 13.18 0.86 -12.46
C ILE A 87 12.82 1.14 -13.92
N VAL A 88 11.87 2.05 -14.12
CA VAL A 88 11.32 2.39 -15.43
C VAL A 88 12.38 3.04 -16.32
N GLU A 89 13.18 3.96 -15.79
CA GLU A 89 14.31 4.55 -16.51
C GLU A 89 15.36 3.49 -16.88
N HIS A 90 15.73 2.63 -15.94
CA HIS A 90 16.71 1.56 -16.20
C HIS A 90 16.24 0.58 -17.29
N ILE A 91 14.95 0.23 -17.33
CA ILE A 91 14.41 -0.63 -18.38
C ILE A 91 14.36 0.12 -19.71
N ALA A 92 13.88 1.37 -19.72
CA ALA A 92 13.76 2.19 -20.92
C ALA A 92 15.11 2.41 -21.63
N LEU A 93 16.21 2.58 -20.87
CA LEU A 93 17.56 2.77 -21.40
C LEU A 93 18.23 1.48 -21.91
N THR A 94 17.53 0.35 -21.92
CA THR A 94 18.10 -0.94 -22.37
C THR A 94 18.27 -0.99 -23.89
N ASP A 95 17.26 -0.55 -24.64
CA ASP A 95 17.21 -0.48 -26.11
C ASP A 95 16.08 0.46 -26.56
N GLN A 96 16.13 0.95 -27.81
CA GLN A 96 15.12 1.87 -28.35
C GLN A 96 13.70 1.27 -28.34
N GLY A 97 13.56 -0.05 -28.54
CA GLY A 97 12.26 -0.72 -28.49
C GLY A 97 11.71 -0.86 -27.07
N SER A 98 12.54 -0.73 -26.03
CA SER A 98 12.10 -0.77 -24.64
C SER A 98 11.36 0.50 -24.22
N ILE A 99 11.73 1.68 -24.74
CA ILE A 99 11.08 2.95 -24.42
C ILE A 99 9.58 2.88 -24.74
N HIS A 100 9.21 2.47 -25.95
CA HIS A 100 7.81 2.36 -26.36
C HIS A 100 7.01 1.35 -25.52
N ARG A 101 7.63 0.23 -25.16
CA ARG A 101 7.01 -0.80 -24.28
C ARG A 101 6.78 -0.27 -22.88
N VAL A 102 7.74 0.49 -22.35
CA VAL A 102 7.62 1.16 -21.05
C VAL A 102 6.53 2.22 -21.09
N GLN A 103 6.52 3.13 -22.07
CA GLN A 103 5.48 4.15 -22.23
C GLN A 103 4.09 3.53 -22.33
N ARG A 104 3.93 2.47 -23.14
CA ARG A 104 2.65 1.73 -23.24
C ARG A 104 2.22 1.15 -21.90
N THR A 105 3.15 0.55 -21.15
CA THR A 105 2.86 -0.02 -19.83
C THR A 105 2.43 1.06 -18.84
N LEU A 106 3.10 2.22 -18.84
CA LEU A 106 2.74 3.37 -18.02
C LEU A 106 1.36 3.93 -18.38
N GLN A 107 1.00 4.00 -19.67
CA GLN A 107 -0.34 4.41 -20.09
C GLN A 107 -1.41 3.48 -19.52
N ILE A 108 -1.18 2.15 -19.55
CA ILE A 108 -2.10 1.18 -18.96
C ILE A 108 -2.27 1.42 -17.44
N TRP A 109 -1.22 1.86 -16.74
CA TRP A 109 -1.29 2.18 -15.31
C TRP A 109 -2.16 3.41 -15.02
N ILE A 110 -2.21 4.38 -15.94
CA ILE A 110 -3.14 5.51 -15.88
C ILE A 110 -4.57 5.00 -16.08
N ASP A 111 -4.82 4.26 -17.16
CA ASP A 111 -6.16 3.77 -17.52
C ASP A 111 -6.77 2.91 -16.40
N ARG A 112 -5.93 2.10 -15.72
CA ARG A 112 -6.32 1.25 -14.60
C ARG A 112 -6.23 1.91 -13.22
N LYS A 113 -5.85 3.19 -13.16
CA LYS A 113 -5.72 3.98 -11.92
C LYS A 113 -4.80 3.31 -10.88
N ILE A 114 -3.70 2.69 -11.31
CA ILE A 114 -2.72 2.03 -10.42
C ILE A 114 -1.93 3.10 -9.64
N TYR A 115 -1.56 4.18 -10.32
CA TYR A 115 -0.94 5.36 -9.73
C TYR A 115 -1.64 6.63 -10.23
N PRO A 116 -1.51 7.76 -9.52
CA PRO A 116 -2.03 9.05 -10.00
C PRO A 116 -1.47 9.42 -11.37
N GLN A 117 -2.33 10.00 -12.22
CA GLN A 117 -1.97 10.32 -13.60
C GLN A 117 -0.79 11.29 -13.67
N GLU A 118 -0.75 12.29 -12.79
CA GLU A 118 0.30 13.33 -12.74
C GLU A 118 1.67 12.70 -12.48
N PHE A 119 1.71 11.70 -11.59
CA PHE A 119 2.93 10.97 -11.27
C PHE A 119 3.44 10.18 -12.48
N ILE A 120 2.56 9.47 -13.18
CA ILE A 120 2.96 8.68 -14.36
C ILE A 120 3.38 9.56 -15.53
N VAL A 121 2.68 10.67 -15.79
CA VAL A 121 3.09 11.65 -16.81
C VAL A 121 4.49 12.18 -16.50
N GLY A 122 4.79 12.50 -15.24
CA GLY A 122 6.14 12.91 -14.82
C GLY A 122 7.22 11.86 -15.15
N LEU A 123 6.92 10.56 -14.97
CA LEU A 123 7.84 9.48 -15.33
C LEU A 123 8.08 9.40 -16.85
N ILE A 124 7.02 9.52 -17.65
CA ILE A 124 7.12 9.50 -19.12
C ILE A 124 8.03 10.63 -19.62
N HIS A 125 7.82 11.86 -19.13
CA HIS A 125 8.65 13.01 -19.48
C HIS A 125 10.12 12.81 -19.07
N SER A 126 10.38 12.19 -17.91
CA SER A 126 11.74 11.87 -17.46
C SER A 126 12.45 10.93 -18.44
N ILE A 127 11.77 9.89 -18.91
CA ILE A 127 12.33 8.93 -19.88
C ILE A 127 12.62 9.59 -21.23
N GLU A 128 11.72 10.47 -21.69
CA GLU A 128 11.90 11.21 -22.95
C GLU A 128 13.10 12.16 -22.88
N ASN A 129 13.35 12.78 -21.72
CA ASN A 129 14.51 13.63 -21.53
C ASN A 129 15.81 12.83 -21.44
N SER A 130 15.80 11.69 -20.72
CA SER A 130 16.95 10.79 -20.63
C SER A 130 17.32 10.19 -22.00
N SER A 131 16.33 9.87 -22.85
CA SER A 131 16.58 9.35 -24.21
C SER A 131 17.14 10.40 -25.17
N LYS A 132 16.70 11.67 -25.08
CA LYS A 132 17.26 12.79 -25.85
C LYS A 132 18.71 13.10 -25.47
N SER A 133 19.07 12.98 -24.19
CA SER A 133 20.45 13.23 -23.71
C SER A 133 21.48 12.23 -24.23
N GLN A 134 21.09 11.00 -24.56
CA GLN A 134 21.98 9.99 -25.16
C GLN A 134 22.11 10.09 -26.69
N GLN A 135 21.28 10.91 -27.36
CA GLN A 135 21.33 11.14 -28.82
C GLN A 135 22.00 12.48 -29.21
N GLY A 136 22.46 13.28 -28.24
CA GLY A 136 23.12 14.56 -28.46
C GLY A 136 24.60 14.44 -28.85
N GLY A 137 24.89 13.88 -30.03
CA GLY A 137 26.25 13.68 -30.53
C GLY A 137 26.36 13.64 -32.05
N ARG A 138 25.68 14.53 -32.79
CA ARG A 138 26.00 14.93 -34.18
C ARG A 138 25.10 16.07 -34.68
N THR A 139 25.71 17.23 -34.95
CA THR A 139 25.43 18.27 -35.99
C THR A 139 23.96 18.67 -36.29
N THR A 140 23.55 19.95 -36.39
CA THR A 140 24.21 21.13 -36.96
C THR A 140 23.38 22.38 -36.59
N GLN A 141 24.07 23.52 -36.52
CA GLN A 141 23.53 24.87 -36.38
C GLN A 141 22.46 25.21 -37.44
N LYS A 142 21.38 25.88 -37.01
CA LYS A 142 20.77 27.01 -37.73
C LYS A 142 20.00 27.89 -36.73
N MET A 143 20.27 29.19 -36.84
CA MET A 143 19.69 30.28 -36.07
C MET A 143 18.24 30.57 -36.50
N ASP A 144 17.45 31.14 -35.58
CA ASP A 144 16.61 32.36 -35.73
C ASP A 144 15.88 32.57 -34.37
N HIS A 145 16.18 33.60 -33.55
CA HIS A 145 15.59 34.96 -33.54
C HIS A 145 14.05 34.93 -33.68
N GLN A 146 13.17 35.43 -32.82
CA GLN A 146 13.15 36.40 -31.72
C GLN A 146 11.87 36.11 -30.88
N ASN A 147 11.85 36.41 -29.58
CA ASN A 147 11.24 37.64 -29.06
C ASN A 147 10.98 37.52 -27.55
N SER A 148 11.59 38.44 -26.82
CA SER A 148 11.33 38.83 -25.44
C SER A 148 9.93 39.44 -25.27
N ILE A 149 9.28 39.22 -24.12
CA ILE A 149 8.82 40.29 -23.19
C ILE A 149 8.41 39.68 -21.85
N SER A 150 8.68 40.51 -20.83
CA SER A 150 8.76 40.33 -19.39
C SER A 150 7.46 40.13 -18.60
N HIS A 151 7.65 39.52 -17.42
CA HIS A 151 7.09 39.80 -16.10
C HIS A 151 5.61 40.17 -15.89
N SER A 152 4.96 39.42 -14.99
CA SER A 152 4.26 39.97 -13.82
C SER A 152 4.28 38.96 -12.67
N ASN A 153 4.73 39.44 -11.51
CA ASN A 153 4.61 38.77 -10.21
C ASN A 153 3.16 38.78 -9.75
N GLU A 154 2.72 37.73 -9.05
CA GLU A 154 1.79 37.87 -7.92
C GLU A 154 1.91 36.65 -7.00
N LYS A 155 2.51 36.89 -5.84
CA LYS A 155 2.33 36.07 -4.64
C LYS A 155 1.02 36.55 -4.00
N ASP A 156 0.16 35.63 -3.58
CA ASP A 156 -0.55 35.86 -2.35
C ASP A 156 -0.98 34.59 -1.62
N ASN A 157 -1.14 34.79 -0.32
CA ASN A 157 -0.91 33.87 0.77
C ASN A 157 -2.22 33.78 1.55
N GLN A 158 -2.79 32.59 1.77
CA GLN A 158 -3.81 32.42 2.81
C GLN A 158 -3.57 31.16 3.63
N LYS A 159 -3.39 31.41 4.92
CA LYS A 159 -3.23 30.45 6.02
C LYS A 159 -4.34 30.76 7.03
N LYS A 160 -4.94 29.69 7.58
CA LYS A 160 -5.62 29.55 8.89
C LYS A 160 -7.08 29.98 9.06
N HIS A 161 -7.93 28.99 9.38
CA HIS A 161 -8.57 28.67 10.68
C HIS A 161 -9.54 27.48 10.44
N SER A 162 -9.88 26.51 11.31
CA SER A 162 -9.66 26.15 12.73
C SER A 162 -10.02 24.64 12.83
N HIS A 163 -9.38 23.82 13.69
CA HIS A 163 -9.92 23.33 14.99
C HIS A 163 -11.25 22.54 14.85
N ASP A 164 -11.48 21.35 15.38
CA ASP A 164 -10.99 20.71 16.61
C ASP A 164 -11.56 19.27 16.67
N GLN A 165 -11.16 18.50 17.68
CA GLN A 165 -11.71 17.22 18.17
C GLN A 165 -10.90 15.91 17.97
N GLN A 166 -10.19 15.63 19.07
CA GLN A 166 -10.25 14.38 19.84
C GLN A 166 -9.09 13.40 19.67
N GLN A 167 -7.98 13.80 20.29
CA GLN A 167 -7.21 12.93 21.18
C GLN A 167 -8.12 12.35 22.29
N LYS A 168 -8.17 11.02 22.40
CA LYS A 168 -8.39 10.31 23.67
C LYS A 168 -7.90 8.86 23.52
N PHE A 169 -7.48 8.29 24.64
CA PHE A 169 -6.96 6.94 24.87
C PHE A 169 -5.43 6.74 24.77
N GLN A 170 -4.74 7.39 25.71
CA GLN A 170 -3.67 6.70 26.45
C GLN A 170 -4.08 6.55 27.91
N LYS A 171 -3.69 5.38 28.47
CA LYS A 171 -3.66 4.95 29.88
C LYS A 171 -4.86 4.18 30.40
N GLU A 172 -4.63 2.89 30.64
CA GLU A 172 -4.92 2.09 31.85
C GLU A 172 -4.40 0.66 31.57
N THR A 173 -3.19 0.29 32.01
CA THR A 173 -2.79 -0.22 33.33
C THR A 173 -3.46 -1.54 33.72
N LYS A 174 -2.64 -2.60 33.68
CA LYS A 174 -2.55 -3.78 34.57
C LYS A 174 -3.83 -4.20 35.31
N GLN A 175 -4.32 -5.41 35.01
CA GLN A 175 -4.68 -6.44 36.00
C GLN A 175 -5.00 -7.80 35.33
N GLN A 176 -4.36 -8.86 35.85
CA GLN A 176 -4.85 -10.26 35.91
C GLN A 176 -6.03 -10.32 36.92
N PRO A 177 -6.96 -11.31 36.93
CA PRO A 177 -6.64 -12.76 36.93
C PRO A 177 -7.67 -13.78 36.35
N GLN A 178 -7.26 -15.06 36.35
CA GLN A 178 -8.02 -16.34 36.44
C GLN A 178 -8.93 -16.78 35.26
N GLN A 179 -8.55 -17.84 34.52
CA GLN A 179 -8.78 -19.29 34.73
C GLN A 179 -10.20 -19.78 34.36
N GLY A 180 -10.26 -20.65 33.35
CA GLY A 180 -11.43 -21.44 32.96
C GLY A 180 -11.17 -22.10 31.59
N GLY A 181 -11.22 -23.44 31.54
CA GLY A 181 -10.89 -24.28 30.38
C GLY A 181 -11.77 -24.01 29.14
N GLY A 182 -11.52 -24.59 27.97
CA GLY A 182 -10.84 -25.82 27.59
C GLY A 182 -11.64 -26.32 26.38
N GLU A 183 -10.94 -26.61 25.27
CA GLU A 183 -11.48 -27.19 24.01
C GLU A 183 -12.46 -26.26 23.24
N GLU A 184 -12.38 -26.02 21.93
CA GLU A 184 -12.10 -26.94 20.84
C GLU A 184 -11.54 -26.15 19.63
N LEU A 185 -10.57 -26.76 18.96
CA LEU A 185 -9.88 -26.30 17.77
C LEU A 185 -10.71 -26.56 16.51
N ASN A 186 -10.33 -25.87 15.43
CA ASN A 186 -10.67 -26.12 14.03
C ASN A 186 -11.99 -25.55 13.52
N LYS A 187 -11.91 -24.32 13.04
CA LYS A 187 -12.44 -23.91 11.73
C LYS A 187 -11.60 -22.75 11.23
N GLU A 188 -10.92 -22.94 10.10
CA GLU A 188 -10.28 -21.85 9.35
C GLU A 188 -11.35 -20.79 9.04
N PRO A 189 -11.11 -19.50 9.28
CA PRO A 189 -12.08 -18.49 8.88
C PRO A 189 -12.08 -18.38 7.36
N GLU A 190 -13.19 -18.82 6.75
CA GLU A 190 -13.46 -18.63 5.32
C GLU A 190 -13.18 -17.18 4.91
N GLU A 191 -12.49 -17.02 3.78
CA GLU A 191 -12.19 -15.71 3.20
C GLU A 191 -13.48 -14.91 3.04
N PHE A 192 -13.64 -13.85 3.84
CA PHE A 192 -14.70 -12.86 3.63
C PHE A 192 -14.40 -12.09 2.34
N VAL A 193 -14.94 -12.58 1.23
CA VAL A 193 -14.90 -11.91 -0.08
C VAL A 193 -15.90 -10.76 -0.05
N TYR A 194 -15.40 -9.56 0.16
CA TYR A 194 -16.20 -8.35 -0.05
C TYR A 194 -16.40 -8.15 -1.56
N SER A 195 -17.50 -8.66 -2.09
CA SER A 195 -18.04 -8.36 -3.41
C SER A 195 -18.81 -7.03 -3.36
N GLY A 196 -18.10 -5.95 -3.08
CA GLY A 196 -18.62 -4.61 -3.29
C GLY A 196 -18.56 -4.31 -4.77
N GLN A 197 -19.48 -4.89 -5.55
CA GLN A 197 -19.75 -4.46 -6.91
C GLN A 197 -20.52 -3.14 -6.80
N PHE A 198 -19.82 -2.06 -6.45
CA PHE A 198 -20.36 -0.71 -6.51
C PHE A 198 -20.04 -0.16 -7.89
N ALA A 199 -21.05 -0.07 -8.76
CA ALA A 199 -20.93 0.67 -10.00
C ALA A 199 -20.90 2.17 -9.65
N ILE A 200 -19.71 2.67 -9.31
CA ILE A 200 -19.43 4.11 -9.22
C ILE A 200 -19.88 4.80 -10.53
N ASP A 201 -19.79 4.06 -11.63
CA ASP A 201 -20.23 4.47 -12.96
C ASP A 201 -21.73 4.81 -13.00
N ASP A 202 -22.62 4.05 -12.34
CA ASP A 202 -24.05 4.35 -12.28
C ASP A 202 -24.35 5.67 -11.52
N LEU A 203 -23.60 5.93 -10.43
CA LEU A 203 -23.74 7.18 -9.67
C LEU A 203 -23.19 8.38 -10.46
N ILE A 204 -22.15 8.18 -11.27
CA ILE A 204 -21.61 9.21 -12.16
C ILE A 204 -22.62 9.53 -13.26
N GLU A 205 -23.28 8.52 -13.82
CA GLU A 205 -24.32 8.69 -14.83
C GLU A 205 -25.53 9.47 -14.27
N ASP A 206 -26.05 9.05 -13.11
CA ASP A 206 -27.15 9.74 -12.43
C ASP A 206 -26.78 11.21 -12.08
N LEU A 207 -25.53 11.48 -11.67
CA LEU A 207 -25.05 12.84 -11.38
C LEU A 207 -24.90 13.71 -12.64
N ASN A 208 -24.50 13.12 -13.76
CA ASN A 208 -24.41 13.82 -15.03
C ASN A 208 -25.80 14.18 -15.57
N GLU A 209 -26.80 13.31 -15.43
CA GLU A 209 -28.19 13.61 -15.79
C GLU A 209 -28.74 14.78 -14.95
N ILE A 210 -28.49 14.78 -13.63
CA ILE A 210 -28.90 15.90 -12.75
C ILE A 210 -28.23 17.22 -13.18
N ASN A 211 -26.93 17.21 -13.50
CA ASN A 211 -26.22 18.41 -13.91
C ASN A 211 -26.78 18.98 -15.23
N ASN A 212 -27.05 18.12 -16.21
CA ASN A 212 -27.63 18.53 -17.49
C ASN A 212 -29.01 19.17 -17.30
N LEU A 213 -29.89 18.55 -16.50
CA LEU A 213 -31.21 19.11 -16.21
C LEU A 213 -31.13 20.45 -15.46
N ILE A 214 -30.15 20.65 -14.59
CA ILE A 214 -29.91 21.94 -13.93
C ILE A 214 -29.47 23.02 -14.94
N TYR A 215 -28.64 22.67 -15.92
CA TYR A 215 -28.26 23.59 -17.00
C TYR A 215 -29.47 24.01 -17.83
N ASP A 216 -30.35 23.07 -18.17
CA ASP A 216 -31.58 23.36 -18.92
C ASP A 216 -32.49 24.32 -18.15
N VAL A 217 -32.77 24.04 -16.87
CA VAL A 217 -33.59 24.93 -16.01
C VAL A 217 -33.00 26.34 -15.94
N LYS A 218 -31.68 26.48 -15.74
CA LYS A 218 -31.00 27.79 -15.74
C LYS A 218 -31.07 28.49 -17.09
N GLY A 219 -31.03 27.73 -18.19
CA GLY A 219 -31.20 28.24 -19.55
C GLY A 219 -32.60 28.80 -19.79
N PHE A 220 -33.64 28.11 -19.29
CA PHE A 220 -35.01 28.60 -19.31
C PHE A 220 -35.18 29.87 -18.46
N ASP A 221 -34.65 29.91 -17.25
CA ASP A 221 -34.73 31.08 -16.36
C ASP A 221 -34.07 32.32 -17.00
N LYS A 222 -32.94 32.13 -17.69
CA LYS A 222 -32.22 33.21 -18.37
C LYS A 222 -32.99 33.75 -19.58
N LYS A 223 -33.53 32.87 -20.44
CA LYS A 223 -34.38 33.28 -21.58
C LYS A 223 -35.66 33.98 -21.12
N ASN A 224 -36.27 33.49 -20.04
CA ASN A 224 -37.48 34.09 -19.49
C ASN A 224 -37.20 35.48 -18.90
N ASN A 225 -36.05 35.67 -18.22
CA ASN A 225 -35.61 37.00 -17.75
C ASN A 225 -35.28 37.96 -18.89
N GLU A 226 -34.58 37.51 -19.92
CA GLU A 226 -34.25 38.33 -21.10
C GLU A 226 -35.52 38.74 -21.87
N GLN A 227 -36.50 37.84 -22.02
CA GLN A 227 -37.80 38.17 -22.62
C GLN A 227 -38.61 39.16 -21.76
N ASN A 228 -38.60 39.01 -20.43
CA ASN A 228 -39.28 39.94 -19.51
C ASN A 228 -38.63 41.33 -19.50
N GLN A 229 -37.31 41.42 -19.74
CA GLN A 229 -36.58 42.70 -19.81
C GLN A 229 -36.86 43.49 -21.10
N VAL A 230 -37.30 42.81 -22.18
CA VAL A 230 -37.65 43.41 -23.49
C VAL A 230 -39.11 43.89 -23.54
N MET A 231 -39.92 43.60 -22.52
CA MET A 231 -41.37 43.74 -22.58
C MET A 231 -41.91 44.92 -21.76
N SER A 232 -41.91 46.12 -22.35
CA SER A 232 -42.62 47.29 -21.79
C SER A 232 -43.95 47.61 -22.49
N GLN A 233 -44.46 46.79 -23.43
CA GLN A 233 -45.63 47.14 -24.26
C GLN A 233 -46.57 45.98 -24.67
N ILE A 234 -46.84 44.97 -23.84
CA ILE A 234 -47.76 43.87 -24.21
C ILE A 234 -49.06 43.85 -23.40
N LYS A 235 -50.18 43.60 -24.09
CA LYS A 235 -51.53 43.51 -23.52
C LYS A 235 -51.69 42.23 -22.67
N LYS A 236 -52.42 42.33 -21.55
CA LYS A 236 -52.60 41.29 -20.52
C LYS A 236 -52.98 39.89 -21.04
N GLY A 237 -53.77 39.79 -22.12
CA GLY A 237 -54.21 38.52 -22.71
C GLY A 237 -53.13 37.77 -23.50
N ASP A 238 -52.13 38.46 -24.03
CA ASP A 238 -51.00 37.83 -24.74
C ASP A 238 -49.96 37.29 -23.74
N LEU A 239 -49.80 37.98 -22.59
CA LEU A 239 -48.99 37.51 -21.45
C LEU A 239 -49.51 36.19 -20.88
N GLU A 240 -50.81 36.03 -20.69
CA GLU A 240 -51.40 34.79 -20.16
C GLU A 240 -51.17 33.59 -21.08
N LYS A 241 -51.25 33.77 -22.40
CA LYS A 241 -50.96 32.70 -23.38
C LYS A 241 -49.49 32.33 -23.41
N GLN A 242 -48.59 33.32 -23.28
CA GLN A 242 -47.14 33.12 -23.28
C GLN A 242 -46.66 32.43 -22.00
N VAL A 243 -47.21 32.83 -20.85
CA VAL A 243 -46.97 32.17 -19.56
C VAL A 243 -47.50 30.74 -19.57
N ALA A 244 -48.68 30.49 -20.16
CA ALA A 244 -49.22 29.15 -20.31
C ALA A 244 -48.32 28.24 -21.17
N THR A 245 -47.77 28.76 -22.28
CA THR A 245 -46.83 28.00 -23.14
C THR A 245 -45.47 27.78 -22.49
N ALA A 246 -44.90 28.80 -21.81
CA ALA A 246 -43.65 28.65 -21.07
C ALA A 246 -43.77 27.65 -19.91
N ASN A 247 -44.90 27.66 -19.20
CA ASN A 247 -45.16 26.70 -18.12
C ASN A 247 -45.39 25.28 -18.64
N GLN A 248 -45.90 25.11 -19.86
CA GLN A 248 -46.12 23.80 -20.48
C GLN A 248 -44.81 23.04 -20.73
N ASP A 249 -43.72 23.75 -21.00
CA ASP A 249 -42.39 23.16 -21.22
C ASP A 249 -41.54 23.12 -19.93
N TYR A 250 -41.69 24.10 -19.03
CA TYR A 250 -40.87 24.22 -17.82
C TYR A 250 -41.29 23.25 -16.69
N ILE A 251 -42.59 23.11 -16.44
CA ILE A 251 -43.11 22.28 -15.34
C ILE A 251 -42.65 20.82 -15.43
N PRO A 252 -42.73 20.15 -16.60
CA PRO A 252 -42.29 18.75 -16.73
C PRO A 252 -40.79 18.56 -16.45
N VAL A 253 -39.95 19.52 -16.84
CA VAL A 253 -38.49 19.47 -16.62
C VAL A 253 -38.18 19.59 -15.13
N CYS A 254 -38.81 20.53 -14.43
CA CYS A 254 -38.66 20.65 -12.97
C CYS A 254 -39.17 19.41 -12.24
N GLN A 255 -40.30 18.85 -12.67
CA GLN A 255 -40.88 17.66 -12.05
C GLN A 255 -39.99 16.43 -12.27
N ARG A 256 -39.43 16.26 -13.45
CA ARG A 256 -38.42 15.22 -13.75
C ARG A 256 -37.15 15.42 -12.92
N LEU A 257 -36.65 16.65 -12.79
CA LEU A 257 -35.47 16.94 -11.97
C LEU A 257 -35.69 16.58 -10.49
N VAL A 258 -36.88 16.88 -9.95
CA VAL A 258 -37.23 16.50 -8.57
C VAL A 258 -37.27 14.98 -8.42
N ASN A 259 -37.92 14.27 -9.35
CA ASN A 259 -38.02 12.81 -9.29
C ASN A 259 -36.65 12.12 -9.36
N VAL A 260 -35.80 12.52 -10.32
CA VAL A 260 -34.44 11.98 -10.46
C VAL A 260 -33.61 12.25 -9.20
N LYS A 261 -33.72 13.45 -8.60
CA LYS A 261 -33.03 13.75 -7.33
C LYS A 261 -33.50 12.88 -6.17
N VAL A 262 -34.81 12.64 -6.06
CA VAL A 262 -35.38 11.81 -4.99
C VAL A 262 -34.90 10.36 -5.15
N GLU A 263 -35.00 9.80 -6.36
CA GLU A 263 -34.54 8.44 -6.66
C GLU A 263 -33.03 8.28 -6.39
N PHE A 264 -32.22 9.24 -6.82
CA PHE A 264 -30.78 9.27 -6.54
C PHE A 264 -30.50 9.27 -5.03
N LEU A 265 -31.17 10.15 -4.26
CA LEU A 265 -30.97 10.23 -2.81
C LEU A 265 -31.41 8.95 -2.10
N GLU A 266 -32.46 8.29 -2.55
CA GLU A 266 -32.89 7.02 -1.98
C GLU A 266 -31.88 5.90 -2.26
N LYS A 267 -31.37 5.82 -3.50
CA LYS A 267 -30.32 4.88 -3.91
C LYS A 267 -29.03 5.13 -3.12
N PHE A 268 -28.63 6.39 -2.99
CA PHE A 268 -27.47 6.80 -2.20
C PHE A 268 -27.62 6.47 -0.71
N ARG A 269 -28.80 6.72 -0.12
CA ARG A 269 -29.11 6.36 1.27
C ARG A 269 -29.00 4.86 1.51
N LYS A 270 -29.60 4.04 0.64
CA LYS A 270 -29.53 2.56 0.73
C LYS A 270 -28.08 2.08 0.66
N ASN A 271 -27.31 2.67 -0.25
CA ASN A 271 -25.89 2.39 -0.45
C ASN A 271 -25.03 2.79 0.76
N LEU A 272 -25.27 3.95 1.35
CA LEU A 272 -24.56 4.38 2.55
C LEU A 272 -24.85 3.44 3.73
N ASN A 273 -26.11 3.03 3.88
CA ASN A 273 -26.50 2.10 4.94
C ASN A 273 -25.85 0.72 4.80
N SER A 274 -25.77 0.17 3.58
CA SER A 274 -25.10 -1.12 3.35
C SER A 274 -23.59 -1.04 3.60
N GLU A 275 -22.94 0.05 3.18
CA GLU A 275 -21.53 0.33 3.47
C GLU A 275 -21.28 0.45 4.98
N LEU A 276 -22.15 1.16 5.72
CA LEU A 276 -22.08 1.27 7.18
C LEU A 276 -22.22 -0.08 7.88
N GLU A 277 -23.16 -0.92 7.42
CA GLU A 277 -23.36 -2.25 7.98
C GLU A 277 -22.13 -3.15 7.77
N LEU A 278 -21.53 -3.11 6.58
CA LEU A 278 -20.30 -3.84 6.28
C LEU A 278 -19.13 -3.34 7.13
N ARG A 279 -19.01 -2.02 7.34
CA ARG A 279 -17.99 -1.43 8.22
C ARG A 279 -18.18 -1.87 9.68
N SER A 280 -19.43 -1.95 10.15
CA SER A 280 -19.74 -2.48 11.49
C SER A 280 -19.26 -3.93 11.64
N LYS A 281 -19.64 -4.80 10.69
CA LYS A 281 -19.22 -6.21 10.66
C LYS A 281 -17.70 -6.36 10.61
N LEU A 282 -17.01 -5.54 9.82
CA LEU A 282 -15.54 -5.52 9.77
C LEU A 282 -14.94 -5.09 11.12
N GLY A 283 -15.53 -4.09 11.77
CA GLY A 283 -15.14 -3.62 13.10
C GLY A 283 -15.20 -4.75 14.14
N GLU A 284 -16.30 -5.51 14.16
CA GLU A 284 -16.45 -6.68 15.03
C GLU A 284 -15.40 -7.76 14.76
N LEU A 285 -15.13 -8.06 13.47
CA LEU A 285 -14.10 -9.03 13.10
C LEU A 285 -12.70 -8.60 13.58
N ILE A 286 -12.36 -7.32 13.40
CA ILE A 286 -11.08 -6.76 13.87
C ILE A 286 -10.98 -6.85 15.40
N GLN A 287 -12.05 -6.51 16.13
CA GLN A 287 -12.08 -6.64 17.59
C GLN A 287 -11.85 -8.09 18.04
N ASN A 288 -12.53 -9.05 17.40
CA ASN A 288 -12.39 -10.47 17.69
C ASN A 288 -10.99 -10.99 17.38
N LEU A 289 -10.40 -10.61 16.24
CA LEU A 289 -9.03 -10.98 15.88
C LEU A 289 -8.01 -10.40 16.86
N ASN A 290 -8.17 -9.13 17.24
CA ASN A 290 -7.29 -8.50 18.23
C ASN A 290 -7.38 -9.19 19.59
N LYS A 291 -8.57 -9.61 20.02
CA LYS A 291 -8.76 -10.39 21.25
C LYS A 291 -7.99 -11.72 21.17
N LYS A 292 -8.17 -12.49 20.10
CA LYS A 292 -7.45 -13.76 19.88
C LYS A 292 -5.94 -13.56 19.85
N LEU A 293 -5.45 -12.51 19.19
CA LEU A 293 -4.02 -12.21 19.11
C LEU A 293 -3.43 -11.90 20.49
N ARG A 294 -4.16 -11.17 21.35
CA ARG A 294 -3.74 -10.89 22.73
C ARG A 294 -3.64 -12.18 23.56
N GLU A 295 -4.61 -13.07 23.42
CA GLU A 295 -4.60 -14.37 24.10
C GLU A 295 -3.42 -15.26 23.65
N GLU A 296 -3.14 -15.31 22.35
CA GLU A 296 -1.96 -15.96 21.75
C GLU A 296 -0.65 -15.40 22.31
N LEU A 297 -0.51 -14.08 22.34
CA LEU A 297 0.67 -13.38 22.87
C LEU A 297 0.90 -13.72 24.34
N TYR A 298 -0.18 -13.72 25.14
CA TYR A 298 -0.11 -14.07 26.55
C TYR A 298 0.39 -15.51 26.76
N LYS A 299 -0.12 -16.47 25.99
CA LYS A 299 0.36 -17.86 26.02
C LYS A 299 1.85 -17.96 25.70
N LYS A 300 2.30 -17.28 24.64
CA LYS A 300 3.73 -17.25 24.25
C LYS A 300 4.61 -16.61 25.32
N GLN A 301 4.17 -15.51 25.93
CA GLN A 301 4.90 -14.86 27.03
C GLN A 301 5.04 -15.78 28.25
N LYS A 302 3.99 -16.52 28.60
CA LYS A 302 4.04 -17.48 29.71
C LYS A 302 5.06 -18.59 29.46
N ILE A 303 5.07 -19.16 28.24
CA ILE A 303 6.05 -20.18 27.85
C ILE A 303 7.47 -19.61 27.90
N ARG A 304 7.67 -18.40 27.37
CA ARG A 304 8.96 -17.72 27.40
C ARG A 304 9.50 -17.57 28.84
N ALA A 305 8.66 -17.12 29.77
CA ALA A 305 9.05 -16.97 31.18
C ALA A 305 9.45 -18.30 31.82
N LEU A 306 8.76 -19.41 31.48
CA LEU A 306 9.15 -20.75 31.95
C LEU A 306 10.52 -21.16 31.41
N CYS A 307 10.78 -20.95 30.13
CA CYS A 307 12.07 -21.23 29.51
C CYS A 307 13.19 -20.37 30.11
N GLU A 308 12.95 -19.09 30.36
CA GLU A 308 13.92 -18.18 31.00
C GLU A 308 14.28 -18.66 32.41
N ASN A 309 13.30 -19.08 33.21
CA ASN A 309 13.54 -19.65 34.54
C ASN A 309 14.37 -20.95 34.48
N GLN A 310 14.06 -21.83 33.53
CA GLN A 310 14.83 -23.06 33.32
C GLN A 310 16.27 -22.77 32.90
N LEU A 311 16.47 -21.75 32.05
CA LEU A 311 17.80 -21.34 31.60
C LEU A 311 18.65 -20.79 32.75
N ILE A 312 18.04 -20.00 33.64
CA ILE A 312 18.70 -19.52 34.87
C ILE A 312 19.15 -20.72 35.71
N GLY A 313 18.26 -21.68 35.97
CA GLY A 313 18.60 -22.88 36.74
C GLY A 313 19.73 -23.72 36.13
N LEU A 314 19.76 -23.86 34.80
CA LEU A 314 20.86 -24.53 34.11
C LEU A 314 22.18 -23.76 34.21
N THR A 315 22.12 -22.42 34.20
CA THR A 315 23.29 -21.55 34.34
C THR A 315 23.89 -21.69 35.75
N ASP A 316 23.06 -21.66 36.79
CA ASP A 316 23.48 -21.85 38.18
C ASP A 316 24.11 -23.24 38.39
N LEU A 317 23.52 -24.28 37.82
CA LEU A 317 24.07 -25.64 37.87
C LEU A 317 25.43 -25.72 37.20
N LYS A 318 25.58 -25.10 36.02
CA LYS A 318 26.86 -25.03 35.31
C LYS A 318 27.93 -24.34 36.16
N GLU A 319 27.60 -23.22 36.80
CA GLU A 319 28.51 -22.49 37.67
C GLU A 319 28.97 -23.35 38.86
N ARG A 320 28.04 -24.01 39.56
CA ARG A 320 28.36 -24.93 40.67
C ARG A 320 29.26 -26.09 40.24
N ILE A 321 29.04 -26.64 39.04
CA ILE A 321 29.90 -27.70 38.49
C ILE A 321 31.30 -27.16 38.22
N SER A 322 31.42 -25.98 37.59
CA SER A 322 32.70 -25.32 37.34
C SER A 322 33.45 -25.02 38.63
N GLU A 323 32.78 -24.55 39.68
CA GLU A 323 33.38 -24.35 41.00
C GLU A 323 33.92 -25.65 41.60
N LYS A 324 33.13 -26.74 41.57
CA LYS A 324 33.57 -28.04 42.07
C LYS A 324 34.79 -28.59 41.30
N ILE A 325 34.82 -28.40 39.98
CA ILE A 325 35.97 -28.79 39.15
C ILE A 325 37.21 -27.98 39.58
N ASN A 326 37.07 -26.66 39.74
CA ASN A 326 38.17 -25.77 40.15
C ASN A 326 38.67 -26.08 41.58
N GLN A 327 37.77 -26.43 42.50
CA GLN A 327 38.14 -26.88 43.85
C GLN A 327 38.94 -28.19 43.80
N ARG A 328 38.48 -29.18 43.04
CA ARG A 328 39.24 -30.44 42.87
C ARG A 328 40.61 -30.17 42.27
N LYS A 329 40.70 -29.33 41.24
CA LYS A 329 41.97 -28.96 40.61
C LYS A 329 42.96 -28.35 41.62
N ARG A 330 42.51 -27.39 42.44
CA ARG A 330 43.32 -26.81 43.53
C ARG A 330 43.78 -27.84 44.55
N ASN A 331 42.91 -28.77 44.95
CA ASN A 331 43.28 -29.83 45.88
C ASN A 331 44.35 -30.77 45.29
N TYR A 332 44.25 -31.11 44.00
CA TYR A 332 45.29 -31.88 43.31
C TYR A 332 46.63 -31.12 43.24
N GLU A 333 46.62 -29.84 42.91
CA GLU A 333 47.82 -28.99 42.87
C GLU A 333 48.49 -28.90 44.24
N ASN A 334 47.71 -28.68 45.30
CA ASN A 334 48.21 -28.66 46.68
C ASN A 334 48.83 -30.01 47.09
N ASN A 335 48.16 -31.13 46.80
CA ASN A 335 48.70 -32.46 47.11
C ASN A 335 50.01 -32.74 46.38
N ILE A 336 50.15 -32.30 45.12
CA ILE A 336 51.41 -32.41 44.36
C ILE A 336 52.52 -31.60 45.05
N GLN A 337 52.23 -30.34 45.44
CA GLN A 337 53.20 -29.49 46.15
C GLN A 337 53.64 -30.10 47.48
N THR A 338 52.70 -30.57 48.31
CA THR A 338 53.00 -31.21 49.60
C THR A 338 53.85 -32.47 49.41
N ASN A 339 53.57 -33.29 48.39
CA ASN A 339 54.38 -34.46 48.09
C ASN A 339 55.81 -34.07 47.65
N GLN A 340 55.96 -33.05 46.81
CA GLN A 340 57.28 -32.53 46.41
C GLN A 340 58.07 -31.96 47.59
N GLU A 341 57.43 -31.26 48.52
CA GLU A 341 58.06 -30.77 49.75
C GLU A 341 58.48 -31.91 50.68
N ASN A 342 57.62 -32.90 50.86
CA ASN A 342 57.95 -34.10 51.64
C ASN A 342 59.13 -34.86 51.05
N GLU A 343 59.23 -34.98 49.72
CA GLU A 343 60.39 -35.57 49.06
C GLU A 343 61.66 -34.75 49.24
N LYS A 344 61.59 -33.41 49.14
CA LYS A 344 62.72 -32.51 49.43
C LYS A 344 63.20 -32.66 50.87
N ASN A 345 62.28 -32.72 51.84
CA ASN A 345 62.58 -32.89 53.25
C ASN A 345 63.19 -34.28 53.55
N ARG A 346 62.71 -35.34 52.90
CA ARG A 346 63.33 -36.68 52.97
C ARG A 346 64.75 -36.66 52.45
N LYS A 347 64.99 -36.06 51.27
CA LYS A 347 66.33 -35.92 50.70
C LYS A 347 67.24 -35.12 51.64
N PHE A 348 66.77 -33.99 52.17
CA PHE A 348 67.55 -33.16 53.10
C PHE A 348 67.93 -33.89 54.40
N ASN A 349 67.03 -34.68 54.98
CA ASN A 349 67.32 -35.46 56.19
C ASN A 349 68.28 -36.62 55.97
N VAL A 350 68.39 -37.14 54.74
CA VAL A 350 69.40 -38.15 54.37
C VAL A 350 70.81 -37.56 54.29
N TYR A 351 70.96 -36.28 53.93
CA TYR A 351 72.27 -35.59 53.90
C TYR A 351 72.75 -35.08 55.27
N LYS A 352 71.92 -35.17 56.32
CA LYS A 352 72.21 -34.65 57.67
C LYS A 352 72.61 -35.75 58.67
N LYS A 353 72.50 -37.02 58.27
CA LYS A 353 73.10 -38.19 58.94
C LYS A 353 74.39 -38.54 58.20
#